data_AF-G2GZ80-F1
#
_entry.id   AF-G2GZ80-F1
#
_cell.length_a   1.000
_cell.length_b   1.000
_cell.length_c   1.000
_cell.angle_alpha   90.00
_cell.angle_beta   90.00
_cell.angle_gamma   90.00
#
_symmetry.space_group_name_H-M   'P 1'
#
loop_
_entity.id
_entity.type
_entity.pdbx_description
1 polymer ?
#
loop_
_entity_poly.entity_id
_entity_poly.type
_entity_poly.pdbx_seq_one_letter_code
_entity_poly.pdbx_strand_id
1 'polypeptide(L)'
;MHYRFYGPEVGGASIFLALNRGQADITIERSNPDVTWIINANHHYLPDMYLRPTHTGCILSDRQPDKQGEKNTITINISQRDNTTLTFQLPLGVLTTDLTKDTQLIIREFNAKSFMSNLTPYITHYLDPEGKTKRMSPIMKKATLLKRYLQFMTTDKTVYPRYIPIQEFSLAGDEDSHDVYYSVHNEEFIYTKNQPGTLFEDTHRSNIQVIFLNEKYAWFKGDLLMHQFLDDTKPLYLYRNLIWVSDIETNTLKHIYFPFCHIPDVLDFYPQAEQEKIKYSSQSTIHLLTQPKDIIRYIDFEQTYCYKQQDNKKYLSIRYKIDTR
;
A
#
# COMPACT_ATOMS: atom_id res chain seq x y z
N MET A 1 1.85 -3.92 -37.59
CA MET A 1 3.31 -3.84 -37.28
C MET A 1 3.61 -4.87 -36.20
N HIS A 2 4.76 -5.53 -36.22
CA HIS A 2 5.12 -6.56 -35.24
C HIS A 2 6.55 -6.32 -34.77
N TYR A 3 6.78 -6.32 -33.45
CA TYR A 3 8.09 -6.14 -32.85
C TYR A 3 8.60 -7.44 -32.29
N ARG A 4 9.92 -7.62 -32.37
CA ARG A 4 10.62 -8.76 -31.78
C ARG A 4 11.76 -8.24 -30.93
N PHE A 5 11.74 -8.60 -29.65
CA PHE A 5 12.74 -8.17 -28.67
C PHE A 5 13.55 -9.36 -28.18
N TYR A 6 14.81 -9.08 -27.87
CA TYR A 6 15.78 -10.06 -27.40
C TYR A 6 16.38 -9.58 -26.08
N GLY A 7 16.28 -10.42 -25.04
CA GLY A 7 17.02 -10.20 -23.80
C GLY A 7 18.52 -10.54 -23.96
N PRO A 8 19.39 -10.07 -23.05
CA PRO A 8 20.78 -10.50 -23.01
C PRO A 8 20.88 -11.99 -22.71
N GLU A 9 21.80 -12.68 -23.38
CA GLU A 9 22.03 -14.13 -23.20
C GLU A 9 22.72 -14.46 -21.86
N VAL A 10 23.49 -13.52 -21.31
CA VAL A 10 24.25 -13.71 -20.07
C VAL A 10 24.14 -12.46 -19.20
N GLY A 11 24.04 -12.65 -17.88
CA GLY A 11 23.93 -11.59 -16.89
C GLY A 11 22.50 -11.11 -16.67
N GLY A 12 22.29 -10.35 -15.59
CA GLY A 12 20.98 -9.81 -15.24
C GLY A 12 20.69 -8.47 -15.91
N ALA A 13 19.42 -8.24 -16.28
CA ALA A 13 18.97 -6.96 -16.80
C ALA A 13 17.51 -6.68 -16.45
N SER A 14 17.14 -5.40 -16.36
CA SER A 14 15.74 -4.97 -16.31
C SER A 14 15.41 -4.24 -17.60
N ILE A 15 14.49 -4.79 -18.38
CA ILE A 15 14.08 -4.23 -19.67
C ILE A 15 12.70 -3.60 -19.50
N PHE A 16 12.60 -2.31 -19.78
CA PHE A 16 11.36 -1.55 -19.67
C PHE A 16 10.75 -1.28 -21.05
N LEU A 17 9.53 -1.77 -21.27
CA LEU A 17 8.77 -1.57 -22.49
C LEU A 17 7.55 -0.68 -22.17
N ALA A 18 7.58 0.56 -22.63
CA ALA A 18 6.41 1.44 -22.61
C ALA A 18 5.59 1.20 -23.88
N LEU A 19 4.36 0.72 -23.72
CA LEU A 19 3.45 0.55 -24.85
C LEU A 19 2.99 1.92 -25.36
N ASN A 20 2.52 2.00 -26.60
CA ASN A 20 2.04 3.25 -27.17
C ASN A 20 0.74 3.02 -27.96
N ARG A 21 0.10 4.11 -28.43
CA ARG A 21 -1.15 4.03 -29.22
C ARG A 21 -1.00 3.27 -30.53
N GLY A 22 0.21 3.21 -31.09
CA GLY A 22 0.53 2.46 -32.30
C GLY A 22 0.63 0.97 -31.98
N GLN A 23 -0.51 0.30 -31.96
CA GLN A 23 -0.58 -1.11 -31.58
C GLN A 23 0.26 -1.98 -32.52
N ALA A 24 1.16 -2.73 -31.91
CA ALA A 24 1.95 -3.74 -32.59
C ALA A 24 2.08 -4.92 -31.65
N ASP A 25 1.81 -6.11 -32.18
CA ASP A 25 2.08 -7.34 -31.46
C ASP A 25 3.57 -7.46 -31.19
N ILE A 26 3.90 -8.08 -30.07
CA ILE A 26 5.26 -8.22 -29.57
C ILE A 26 5.59 -9.70 -29.45
N THR A 27 6.79 -10.08 -29.88
CA THR A 27 7.39 -11.36 -29.50
C THR A 27 8.63 -11.09 -28.66
N ILE A 28 8.66 -11.66 -27.45
CA ILE A 28 9.84 -11.69 -26.59
C ILE A 28 10.54 -13.04 -26.84
N GLU A 29 11.72 -12.96 -27.43
CA GLU A 29 12.56 -14.12 -27.73
C GLU A 29 13.80 -14.14 -26.83
N ARG A 30 14.26 -15.36 -26.54
CA ARG A 30 15.37 -15.71 -25.64
C ARG A 30 15.04 -15.53 -24.16
N SER A 31 15.17 -16.64 -23.43
CA SER A 31 15.01 -16.68 -22.00
C SER A 31 16.34 -16.55 -21.29
N ASN A 32 16.34 -15.67 -20.32
CA ASN A 32 17.34 -15.55 -19.31
C ASN A 32 16.55 -15.25 -18.03
N PRO A 33 16.52 -16.16 -17.04
CA PRO A 33 15.72 -15.98 -15.83
C PRO A 33 16.18 -14.77 -14.99
N ASP A 34 17.41 -14.30 -15.22
CA ASP A 34 17.95 -13.09 -14.58
C ASP A 34 17.49 -11.79 -15.27
N VAL A 35 16.69 -11.89 -16.35
CA VAL A 35 16.11 -10.75 -17.05
C VAL A 35 14.67 -10.54 -16.59
N THR A 36 14.40 -9.36 -16.05
CA THR A 36 13.05 -8.92 -15.70
C THR A 36 12.50 -8.01 -16.79
N TRP A 37 11.37 -8.40 -17.38
CA TRP A 37 10.66 -7.56 -18.35
C TRP A 37 9.55 -6.78 -17.65
N ILE A 38 9.59 -5.46 -17.76
CA ILE A 38 8.59 -4.55 -17.19
C ILE A 38 7.83 -3.91 -18.34
N ILE A 39 6.55 -4.23 -18.45
CA ILE A 39 5.66 -3.74 -19.50
C ILE A 39 4.74 -2.69 -18.88
N ASN A 40 4.94 -1.43 -19.27
CA ASN A 40 4.10 -0.33 -18.83
C ASN A 40 2.95 -0.10 -19.80
N ALA A 41 1.74 -0.38 -19.32
CA ALA A 41 0.47 -0.11 -20.00
C ALA A 41 -0.42 0.83 -19.16
N ASN A 42 0.17 1.60 -18.25
CA ASN A 42 -0.51 2.56 -17.37
C ASN A 42 0.05 3.98 -17.62
N HIS A 43 -0.43 4.64 -18.67
CA HIS A 43 -0.11 6.04 -18.95
C HIS A 43 -1.21 6.69 -19.80
N HIS A 44 -1.30 8.01 -19.76
CA HIS A 44 -2.42 8.79 -20.35
C HIS A 44 -2.58 8.68 -21.87
N TYR A 45 -1.58 8.14 -22.57
CA TYR A 45 -1.69 7.89 -24.00
C TYR A 45 -2.34 6.54 -24.31
N LEU A 46 -2.47 5.59 -23.38
CA LEU A 46 -3.22 4.36 -23.61
C LEU A 46 -4.60 4.42 -22.95
N PRO A 47 -5.63 3.82 -23.58
CA PRO A 47 -6.88 3.56 -22.88
C PRO A 47 -6.65 2.55 -21.76
N ASP A 48 -7.62 2.43 -20.84
CA ASP A 48 -7.55 1.46 -19.76
C ASP A 48 -7.51 0.02 -20.32
N MET A 49 -6.36 -0.62 -20.18
CA MET A 49 -6.12 -1.99 -20.62
C MET A 49 -6.36 -3.00 -19.49
N TYR A 50 -6.88 -4.18 -19.84
CA TYR A 50 -6.85 -5.36 -18.97
C TYR A 50 -5.94 -6.44 -19.57
N LEU A 51 -5.34 -7.24 -18.69
CA LEU A 51 -4.42 -8.32 -19.03
C LEU A 51 -5.13 -9.66 -18.96
N ARG A 52 -4.98 -10.47 -20.01
CA ARG A 52 -5.38 -11.88 -20.02
C ARG A 52 -4.18 -12.72 -20.43
N PRO A 53 -3.71 -13.63 -19.59
CA PRO A 53 -2.63 -14.52 -19.98
C PRO A 53 -3.17 -15.63 -20.92
N THR A 54 -2.32 -16.14 -21.81
CA THR A 54 -2.68 -17.13 -22.84
C THR A 54 -1.68 -18.29 -22.80
N HIS A 55 -1.86 -19.33 -23.61
CA HIS A 55 -0.90 -20.44 -23.70
C HIS A 55 0.43 -20.10 -24.41
N THR A 56 0.51 -18.95 -25.12
CA THR A 56 1.75 -18.49 -25.79
C THR A 56 2.38 -17.26 -25.12
N GLY A 57 1.68 -16.60 -24.21
CA GLY A 57 2.15 -15.39 -23.56
C GLY A 57 0.99 -14.66 -22.88
N CYS A 58 0.70 -13.44 -23.33
CA CYS A 58 -0.37 -12.62 -22.78
C CYS A 58 -1.04 -11.78 -23.87
N ILE A 59 -2.28 -11.37 -23.61
CA ILE A 59 -3.02 -10.39 -24.41
C ILE A 59 -3.39 -9.22 -23.49
N LEU A 60 -3.05 -8.02 -23.92
CA LEU A 60 -3.62 -6.78 -23.40
C LEU A 60 -4.78 -6.37 -24.29
N SER A 61 -5.88 -5.92 -23.69
CA SER A 61 -7.06 -5.49 -24.44
C SER A 61 -7.74 -4.31 -23.78
N ASP A 62 -8.36 -3.47 -24.60
CA ASP A 62 -9.17 -2.37 -24.09
C ASP A 62 -10.30 -2.89 -23.21
N ARG A 63 -10.44 -2.27 -22.03
CA ARG A 63 -11.52 -2.60 -21.12
C ARG A 63 -12.88 -2.25 -21.72
N GLN A 64 -12.98 -1.05 -22.29
CA GLN A 64 -14.16 -0.58 -23.00
C GLN A 64 -13.86 -0.47 -24.50
N PRO A 65 -14.79 -0.86 -25.37
CA PRO A 65 -14.64 -0.60 -26.79
C PRO A 65 -14.60 0.90 -27.08
N ASP A 66 -13.99 1.27 -28.19
CA ASP A 66 -13.98 2.64 -28.68
C ASP A 66 -15.37 3.10 -29.16
N LYS A 67 -15.45 4.31 -29.72
CA LYS A 67 -16.72 4.90 -30.21
C LYS A 67 -17.33 4.09 -31.36
N GLN A 68 -16.54 3.26 -32.03
CA GLN A 68 -16.93 2.41 -33.14
C GLN A 68 -17.29 0.98 -32.68
N GLY A 69 -17.09 0.67 -31.40
CA GLY A 69 -17.36 -0.66 -30.84
C GLY A 69 -16.15 -1.60 -30.91
N GLU A 70 -15.00 -1.15 -31.40
CA GLU A 70 -13.81 -1.97 -31.55
C GLU A 70 -12.98 -1.95 -30.27
N LYS A 71 -12.32 -3.08 -29.97
CA LYS A 71 -11.37 -3.19 -28.86
C LYS A 71 -9.99 -3.36 -29.42
N ASN A 72 -9.09 -2.49 -29.00
CA ASN A 72 -7.70 -2.64 -29.33
C ASN A 72 -7.12 -3.81 -28.53
N THR A 73 -6.25 -4.59 -29.18
CA THR A 73 -5.58 -5.72 -28.56
C THR A 73 -4.10 -5.71 -28.91
N ILE A 74 -3.27 -6.06 -27.94
CA ILE A 74 -1.83 -6.23 -28.12
C ILE A 74 -1.49 -7.63 -27.64
N THR A 75 -1.02 -8.47 -28.55
CA THR A 75 -0.57 -9.82 -28.23
C THR A 75 0.91 -9.79 -27.92
N ILE A 76 1.29 -10.32 -26.77
CA ILE A 76 2.68 -10.50 -26.35
C ILE A 76 2.95 -12.00 -26.34
N ASN A 77 3.70 -12.49 -27.33
CA ASN A 77 4.13 -13.88 -27.43
C ASN A 77 5.50 -14.06 -26.78
N ILE A 78 5.71 -15.22 -26.15
CA ILE A 78 6.92 -15.54 -25.39
C ILE A 78 7.40 -16.92 -25.83
N SER A 79 8.60 -16.98 -26.42
CA SER A 79 9.10 -18.23 -27.01
C SER A 79 9.54 -19.26 -25.95
N GLN A 80 10.02 -18.79 -24.80
CA GLN A 80 10.61 -19.63 -23.74
C GLN A 80 10.00 -19.24 -22.39
N ARG A 81 8.80 -19.77 -22.13
CA ARG A 81 7.88 -19.31 -21.06
C ARG A 81 8.42 -19.59 -19.67
N ASP A 82 9.04 -20.76 -19.47
CA ASP A 82 9.46 -21.23 -18.14
C ASP A 82 10.58 -20.40 -17.51
N ASN A 83 11.29 -19.64 -18.34
CA ASN A 83 12.46 -18.85 -17.95
C ASN A 83 12.24 -17.34 -18.21
N THR A 84 11.00 -16.91 -18.39
CA THR A 84 10.66 -15.50 -18.64
C THR A 84 9.61 -15.03 -17.64
N THR A 85 9.94 -14.02 -16.84
CA THR A 85 8.97 -13.34 -15.97
C THR A 85 8.61 -11.97 -16.56
N LEU A 86 7.31 -11.73 -16.73
CA LEU A 86 6.79 -10.43 -17.14
C LEU A 86 6.10 -9.76 -15.96
N THR A 87 6.46 -8.50 -15.71
CA THR A 87 5.76 -7.61 -14.78
C THR A 87 5.03 -6.54 -15.59
N PHE A 88 3.73 -6.41 -15.34
CA PHE A 88 2.86 -5.44 -16.00
C PHE A 88 2.48 -4.34 -15.04
N GLN A 89 2.66 -3.08 -15.46
CA GLN A 89 2.08 -1.91 -14.79
C GLN A 89 0.78 -1.56 -15.49
N LEU A 90 -0.35 -1.78 -14.82
CA LEU A 90 -1.70 -1.56 -15.33
C LEU A 90 -2.43 -0.50 -14.48
N PRO A 91 -3.53 0.08 -14.97
CA PRO A 91 -4.35 0.98 -14.15
C PRO A 91 -4.84 0.34 -12.85
N LEU A 92 -5.08 -0.99 -12.84
CA LEU A 92 -5.52 -1.75 -11.67
C LEU A 92 -4.38 -2.04 -10.67
N GLY A 93 -3.12 -1.80 -11.04
CA GLY A 93 -1.95 -2.06 -10.20
C GLY A 93 -0.85 -2.81 -10.95
N VAL A 94 0.07 -3.41 -10.19
CA VAL A 94 1.22 -4.16 -10.73
C VAL A 94 0.96 -5.65 -10.65
N LEU A 95 1.06 -6.33 -11.79
CA LEU A 95 0.87 -7.78 -11.90
C LEU A 95 2.15 -8.44 -12.39
N THR A 96 2.43 -9.67 -11.98
CA THR A 96 3.50 -10.51 -12.54
C THR A 96 2.90 -11.80 -13.06
N THR A 97 3.35 -12.28 -14.21
CA THR A 97 2.91 -13.56 -14.73
C THR A 97 3.75 -14.69 -14.15
N ASP A 98 3.11 -15.72 -13.60
CA ASP A 98 3.72 -17.04 -13.49
C ASP A 98 3.28 -17.85 -14.69
N LEU A 99 4.20 -18.01 -15.64
CA LEU A 99 3.93 -18.70 -16.90
C LEU A 99 4.15 -20.21 -16.79
N THR A 100 4.72 -20.70 -15.68
CA THR A 100 4.97 -22.12 -15.42
C THR A 100 3.73 -22.85 -14.88
N LYS A 101 2.85 -22.13 -14.18
CA LYS A 101 1.60 -22.65 -13.60
C LYS A 101 0.39 -22.03 -14.28
N ASP A 102 -0.13 -22.69 -15.31
CA ASP A 102 -1.44 -22.42 -15.94
C ASP A 102 -1.82 -20.94 -16.06
N THR A 103 -0.84 -20.11 -16.44
CA THR A 103 -1.07 -18.69 -16.77
C THR A 103 -1.69 -17.89 -15.63
N GLN A 104 -1.17 -18.00 -14.41
CA GLN A 104 -1.67 -17.23 -13.27
C GLN A 104 -1.10 -15.80 -13.24
N LEU A 105 -1.97 -14.82 -12.92
CA LEU A 105 -1.55 -13.43 -12.67
C LEU A 105 -1.36 -13.20 -11.18
N ILE A 106 -0.12 -12.94 -10.78
CA ILE A 106 0.26 -12.63 -9.41
C ILE A 106 0.14 -11.13 -9.17
N ILE A 107 -0.75 -10.73 -8.27
CA ILE A 107 -0.90 -9.33 -7.87
C ILE A 107 0.29 -8.95 -6.97
N ARG A 108 1.05 -7.94 -7.38
CA ARG A 108 2.17 -7.37 -6.62
C ARG A 108 1.81 -6.05 -5.95
N GLU A 109 0.91 -5.30 -6.55
CA GLU A 109 0.37 -4.04 -6.03
C GLU A 109 -1.04 -3.87 -6.58
N PHE A 110 -1.95 -3.29 -5.80
CA PHE A 110 -3.34 -3.13 -6.18
C PHE A 110 -3.82 -1.69 -6.06
N ASN A 111 -4.46 -1.14 -7.09
CA ASN A 111 -5.01 0.20 -7.07
C ASN A 111 -6.51 0.17 -6.74
N ALA A 112 -6.87 0.59 -5.52
CA ALA A 112 -8.25 0.56 -5.06
C ALA A 112 -9.14 1.57 -5.79
N LYS A 113 -8.63 2.74 -6.17
CA LYS A 113 -9.40 3.76 -6.89
C LYS A 113 -9.81 3.26 -8.28
N SER A 114 -8.85 2.70 -9.02
CA SER A 114 -9.11 2.06 -10.32
C SER A 114 -10.03 0.86 -10.20
N PHE A 115 -9.94 0.07 -9.13
CA PHE A 115 -10.91 -1.01 -8.90
C PHE A 115 -12.33 -0.46 -8.70
N MET A 116 -12.49 0.54 -7.83
CA MET A 116 -13.79 1.10 -7.50
C MET A 116 -14.47 1.78 -8.70
N SER A 117 -13.72 2.48 -9.55
CA SER A 117 -14.27 3.07 -10.78
C SER A 117 -14.76 2.03 -11.78
N ASN A 118 -14.27 0.80 -11.66
CA ASN A 118 -14.53 -0.31 -12.55
C ASN A 118 -15.50 -1.36 -11.99
N LEU A 119 -16.09 -1.11 -10.82
CA LEU A 119 -17.11 -1.98 -10.24
C LEU A 119 -18.39 -1.94 -11.09
N THR A 120 -18.72 -3.06 -11.71
CA THR A 120 -20.00 -3.24 -12.41
C THR A 120 -21.07 -3.79 -11.45
N PRO A 121 -22.37 -3.67 -11.77
CA PRO A 121 -23.42 -4.33 -11.00
C PRO A 121 -23.21 -5.84 -10.88
N TYR A 122 -22.71 -6.48 -11.95
CA TYR A 122 -22.37 -7.89 -11.97
C TYR A 122 -21.25 -8.23 -10.98
N ILE A 123 -20.12 -7.51 -11.01
CA ILE A 123 -19.00 -7.74 -10.08
C ILE A 123 -19.45 -7.48 -8.63
N THR A 124 -20.25 -6.43 -8.42
CA THR A 124 -20.78 -6.11 -7.09
C THR A 124 -21.68 -7.22 -6.56
N HIS A 125 -22.59 -7.75 -7.38
CA HIS A 125 -23.44 -8.87 -6.99
C HIS A 125 -22.64 -10.15 -6.73
N TYR A 126 -21.60 -10.41 -7.52
CA TYR A 126 -20.71 -11.54 -7.29
C TYR A 126 -19.97 -11.43 -5.94
N LEU A 127 -19.44 -10.26 -5.62
CA LEU A 127 -18.72 -10.01 -4.35
C LEU A 127 -19.65 -9.84 -3.14
N ASP A 128 -20.91 -9.52 -3.35
CA ASP A 128 -21.90 -9.29 -2.29
C ASP A 128 -23.29 -9.80 -2.69
N PRO A 129 -23.46 -11.13 -2.84
CA PRO A 129 -24.70 -11.71 -3.37
C PRO A 129 -25.90 -11.42 -2.47
N GLU A 130 -25.69 -11.37 -1.17
CA GLU A 130 -26.69 -11.06 -0.15
C GLU A 130 -26.94 -9.54 0.03
N GLY A 131 -26.16 -8.68 -0.63
CA GLY A 131 -26.31 -7.23 -0.54
C GLY A 131 -26.01 -6.65 0.85
N LYS A 132 -25.15 -7.31 1.65
CA LYS A 132 -24.77 -6.88 3.01
C LYS A 132 -24.14 -5.49 3.02
N THR A 133 -23.49 -5.09 1.93
CA THR A 133 -22.83 -3.78 1.81
C THR A 133 -23.77 -2.62 1.53
N LYS A 134 -25.06 -2.87 1.22
CA LYS A 134 -26.03 -1.80 0.87
C LYS A 134 -26.28 -0.80 1.99
N ARG A 135 -26.17 -1.24 3.25
CA ARG A 135 -26.42 -0.41 4.45
C ARG A 135 -25.14 0.14 5.07
N MET A 136 -23.98 -0.18 4.51
CA MET A 136 -22.68 0.29 5.02
C MET A 136 -22.41 1.71 4.57
N SER A 137 -21.59 2.44 5.35
CA SER A 137 -21.04 3.72 4.90
C SER A 137 -20.20 3.53 3.62
N PRO A 138 -20.03 4.55 2.77
CA PRO A 138 -19.25 4.44 1.53
C PRO A 138 -17.85 3.89 1.75
N ILE A 139 -17.19 4.28 2.86
CA ILE A 139 -15.84 3.83 3.19
C ILE A 139 -15.82 2.36 3.60
N MET A 140 -16.73 1.94 4.50
CA MET A 140 -16.83 0.53 4.90
C MET A 140 -17.19 -0.37 3.71
N LYS A 141 -18.07 0.12 2.82
CA LYS A 141 -18.42 -0.58 1.58
C LYS A 141 -17.20 -0.75 0.67
N LYS A 142 -16.41 0.32 0.46
CA LYS A 142 -15.16 0.27 -0.32
C LYS A 142 -14.21 -0.77 0.24
N ALA A 143 -13.92 -0.71 1.55
CA ALA A 143 -13.04 -1.65 2.23
C ALA A 143 -13.53 -3.10 2.13
N THR A 144 -14.83 -3.33 2.34
CA THR A 144 -15.42 -4.68 2.29
C THR A 144 -15.36 -5.30 0.89
N LEU A 145 -15.76 -4.55 -0.15
CA LEU A 145 -15.74 -5.05 -1.52
C LEU A 145 -14.32 -5.29 -2.00
N LEU A 146 -13.40 -4.38 -1.68
CA LEU A 146 -11.98 -4.52 -2.00
C LEU A 146 -11.40 -5.79 -1.36
N LYS A 147 -11.63 -5.99 -0.06
CA LYS A 147 -11.18 -7.17 0.67
C LYS A 147 -11.69 -8.46 0.03
N ARG A 148 -12.98 -8.55 -0.24
CA ARG A 148 -13.58 -9.74 -0.88
C ARG A 148 -13.02 -10.01 -2.26
N TYR A 149 -12.75 -8.95 -3.03
CA TYR A 149 -12.12 -9.09 -4.35
C TYR A 149 -10.69 -9.63 -4.24
N LEU A 150 -9.88 -9.10 -3.31
CA LEU A 150 -8.53 -9.60 -3.06
C LEU A 150 -8.54 -11.05 -2.59
N GLN A 151 -9.42 -11.41 -1.64
CA GLN A 151 -9.63 -12.79 -1.19
C GLN A 151 -9.89 -13.75 -2.35
N PHE A 152 -10.81 -13.37 -3.25
CA PHE A 152 -11.11 -14.15 -4.45
C PHE A 152 -9.88 -14.32 -5.35
N MET A 153 -9.18 -13.22 -5.65
CA MET A 153 -8.01 -13.24 -6.52
C MET A 153 -6.85 -14.05 -5.92
N THR A 154 -6.71 -14.09 -4.59
CA THR A 154 -5.60 -14.73 -3.88
C THR A 154 -5.96 -16.08 -3.24
N THR A 155 -6.87 -16.84 -3.85
CA THR A 155 -7.35 -18.12 -3.29
C THR A 155 -6.20 -19.12 -3.10
N ASP A 156 -5.29 -19.26 -4.07
CA ASP A 156 -4.04 -20.04 -3.88
C ASP A 156 -2.95 -19.16 -3.25
N LYS A 157 -2.95 -19.10 -1.91
CA LYS A 157 -2.04 -18.27 -1.11
C LYS A 157 -0.55 -18.58 -1.33
N THR A 158 -0.19 -19.75 -1.87
CA THR A 158 1.22 -20.17 -1.99
C THR A 158 1.98 -19.41 -3.08
N VAL A 159 1.26 -18.79 -4.01
CA VAL A 159 1.82 -18.14 -5.21
C VAL A 159 1.94 -16.63 -5.05
N TYR A 160 1.20 -16.03 -4.11
CA TYR A 160 1.15 -14.58 -3.91
C TYR A 160 2.15 -14.11 -2.86
N PRO A 161 2.64 -12.85 -2.96
CA PRO A 161 3.40 -12.26 -1.88
C PRO A 161 2.55 -12.21 -0.60
N ARG A 162 3.20 -12.36 0.57
CA ARG A 162 2.51 -12.36 1.86
C ARG A 162 1.72 -11.07 2.10
N TYR A 163 2.22 -9.95 1.58
CA TYR A 163 1.62 -8.64 1.69
C TYR A 163 1.50 -7.99 0.31
N ILE A 164 0.33 -7.44 0.01
CA ILE A 164 0.05 -6.70 -1.22
C ILE A 164 -0.19 -5.23 -0.86
N PRO A 165 0.66 -4.28 -1.29
CA PRO A 165 0.40 -2.85 -1.13
C PRO A 165 -0.85 -2.43 -1.91
N ILE A 166 -1.67 -1.60 -1.26
CA ILE A 166 -2.93 -1.07 -1.79
C ILE A 166 -2.79 0.44 -1.99
N GLN A 167 -2.80 0.88 -3.24
CA GLN A 167 -2.76 2.29 -3.59
C GLN A 167 -4.14 2.95 -3.55
N GLU A 168 -4.16 4.26 -3.29
CA GLU A 168 -5.37 5.11 -3.36
C GLU A 168 -6.51 4.59 -2.46
N PHE A 169 -6.11 4.06 -1.30
CA PHE A 169 -6.99 3.50 -0.30
C PHE A 169 -6.59 3.98 1.07
N SER A 170 -7.58 4.45 1.82
CA SER A 170 -7.43 4.69 3.24
C SER A 170 -8.37 3.78 4.01
N LEU A 171 -7.83 3.16 5.05
CA LEU A 171 -8.66 2.56 6.10
C LEU A 171 -9.27 3.72 6.90
N ALA A 172 -10.55 3.58 7.26
CA ALA A 172 -11.20 4.55 8.13
C ALA A 172 -11.73 3.87 9.39
N GLY A 173 -11.83 4.67 10.45
CA GLY A 173 -12.10 4.25 11.81
C GLY A 173 -11.13 4.97 12.73
N ASP A 174 -10.49 4.20 13.61
CA ASP A 174 -9.54 4.73 14.61
C ASP A 174 -8.12 4.98 14.07
N GLU A 175 -7.92 4.72 12.78
CA GLU A 175 -6.65 4.85 12.06
C GLU A 175 -6.96 5.36 10.64
N ASP A 176 -6.42 6.53 10.30
CA ASP A 176 -6.36 7.07 8.94
C ASP A 176 -4.97 6.79 8.34
N SER A 177 -4.90 5.71 7.57
CA SER A 177 -3.68 5.20 6.94
C SER A 177 -3.82 5.27 5.43
N HIS A 178 -2.87 5.90 4.74
CA HIS A 178 -2.84 5.97 3.28
C HIS A 178 -1.92 4.91 2.65
N ASP A 179 -1.03 4.31 3.45
CA ASP A 179 -0.11 3.26 3.04
C ASP A 179 -0.61 1.90 3.56
N VAL A 180 -1.65 1.38 2.92
CA VAL A 180 -2.35 0.17 3.36
C VAL A 180 -1.78 -1.07 2.69
N TYR A 181 -1.59 -2.15 3.46
CA TYR A 181 -1.21 -3.46 2.95
C TYR A 181 -2.32 -4.48 3.21
N TYR A 182 -2.54 -5.39 2.27
CA TYR A 182 -3.40 -6.55 2.44
C TYR A 182 -2.56 -7.79 2.75
N SER A 183 -2.86 -8.50 3.84
CA SER A 183 -2.26 -9.79 4.14
C SER A 183 -2.98 -10.90 3.40
N VAL A 184 -2.28 -11.60 2.51
CA VAL A 184 -2.84 -12.76 1.79
C VAL A 184 -3.12 -13.91 2.74
N HIS A 185 -2.28 -14.11 3.76
CA HIS A 185 -2.44 -15.21 4.70
C HIS A 185 -3.65 -15.00 5.62
N ASN A 186 -3.73 -13.82 6.25
CA ASN A 186 -4.77 -13.48 7.22
C ASN A 186 -6.06 -12.98 6.55
N GLU A 187 -6.00 -12.71 5.23
CA GLU A 187 -7.12 -12.21 4.44
C GLU A 187 -7.71 -10.90 4.97
N GLU A 188 -6.86 -10.05 5.54
CA GLU A 188 -7.25 -8.79 6.18
C GLU A 188 -6.24 -7.69 5.85
N PHE A 189 -6.67 -6.43 5.91
CA PHE A 189 -5.74 -5.32 5.85
C PHE A 189 -4.88 -5.24 7.10
N ILE A 190 -3.65 -4.76 6.94
CA ILE A 190 -2.70 -4.51 8.02
C ILE A 190 -3.02 -3.15 8.65
N TYR A 191 -3.31 -3.16 9.95
CA TYR A 191 -3.58 -1.98 10.77
C TYR A 191 -3.40 -2.34 12.24
N THR A 192 -3.52 -1.37 13.14
CA THR A 192 -3.51 -1.63 14.59
C THR A 192 -4.90 -1.40 15.18
N LYS A 193 -5.52 -2.44 15.75
CA LYS A 193 -6.84 -2.30 16.39
C LYS A 193 -6.74 -1.44 17.66
N ASN A 194 -7.76 -0.63 17.90
CA ASN A 194 -8.02 -0.12 19.24
C ASN A 194 -8.55 -1.28 20.09
N GLN A 195 -7.84 -1.59 21.16
CA GLN A 195 -8.24 -2.65 22.08
C GLN A 195 -8.35 -2.10 23.51
N PRO A 196 -9.38 -2.52 24.26
CA PRO A 196 -9.51 -2.15 25.65
C PRO A 196 -8.26 -2.53 26.46
N GLY A 197 -7.84 -1.65 27.37
CA GLY A 197 -6.65 -1.82 28.20
C GLY A 197 -5.32 -1.58 27.49
N THR A 198 -5.33 -1.01 26.28
CA THR A 198 -4.10 -0.60 25.56
C THR A 198 -3.99 0.92 25.50
N LEU A 199 -2.80 1.46 25.23
CA LEU A 199 -2.63 2.92 25.06
C LEU A 199 -3.52 3.48 23.94
N PHE A 200 -3.90 2.65 22.97
CA PHE A 200 -4.74 3.08 21.86
C PHE A 200 -6.23 3.04 22.16
N GLU A 201 -6.65 2.55 23.33
CA GLU A 201 -8.03 2.67 23.80
C GLU A 201 -8.47 4.14 23.76
N ASP A 202 -9.59 4.42 23.08
CA ASP A 202 -10.17 5.76 22.91
C ASP A 202 -9.24 6.83 22.29
N THR A 203 -8.24 6.41 21.52
CA THR A 203 -7.37 7.31 20.75
C THR A 203 -7.72 7.30 19.27
N HIS A 204 -7.31 8.37 18.56
CA HIS A 204 -7.36 8.43 17.11
C HIS A 204 -5.95 8.53 16.55
N ARG A 205 -5.69 7.85 15.44
CA ARG A 205 -4.38 7.89 14.79
C ARG A 205 -4.51 8.30 13.34
N SER A 206 -3.57 9.09 12.85
CA SER A 206 -3.57 9.63 11.50
C SER A 206 -2.16 9.68 10.92
N ASN A 207 -2.06 10.00 9.63
CA ASN A 207 -0.78 10.05 8.90
C ASN A 207 0.04 8.76 9.05
N ILE A 208 -0.65 7.61 9.06
CA ILE A 208 -0.02 6.33 9.34
C ILE A 208 0.68 5.79 8.10
N GLN A 209 1.92 5.33 8.32
CA GLN A 209 2.79 4.72 7.33
C GLN A 209 3.31 3.40 7.87
N VAL A 210 3.21 2.33 7.08
CA VAL A 210 3.87 1.06 7.38
C VAL A 210 5.36 1.21 7.08
N ILE A 211 6.19 1.12 8.13
CA ILE A 211 7.64 1.21 8.02
C ILE A 211 8.22 -0.12 7.54
N PHE A 212 7.77 -1.22 8.15
CA PHE A 212 8.35 -2.55 7.96
C PHE A 212 7.35 -3.65 8.30
N LEU A 213 7.38 -4.75 7.55
CA LEU A 213 6.59 -5.94 7.78
C LEU A 213 7.53 -7.15 7.87
N ASN A 214 7.42 -7.92 8.95
CA ASN A 214 8.01 -9.25 9.02
C ASN A 214 6.90 -10.30 9.17
N GLU A 215 7.27 -11.54 9.49
CA GLU A 215 6.32 -12.63 9.57
C GLU A 215 5.27 -12.50 10.68
N LYS A 216 5.55 -11.76 11.75
CA LYS A 216 4.72 -11.69 12.95
C LYS A 216 4.24 -10.28 13.26
N TYR A 217 5.03 -9.28 12.91
CA TYR A 217 4.90 -7.91 13.37
C TYR A 217 4.89 -6.92 12.21
N ALA A 218 4.00 -5.94 12.34
CA ALA A 218 3.93 -4.77 11.49
C ALA A 218 4.40 -3.56 12.29
N TRP A 219 5.32 -2.80 11.71
CA TRP A 219 5.88 -1.60 12.31
C TRP A 219 5.33 -0.38 11.59
N PHE A 220 4.88 0.58 12.36
CA PHE A 220 4.18 1.75 11.87
C PHE A 220 4.83 3.01 12.40
N LYS A 221 4.67 4.08 11.63
CA LYS A 221 4.92 5.46 12.02
C LYS A 221 3.63 6.24 11.80
N GLY A 222 3.29 7.14 12.69
CA GLY A 222 2.13 8.01 12.51
C GLY A 222 1.90 8.94 13.68
N ASP A 223 0.81 9.68 13.60
CA ASP A 223 0.41 10.62 14.63
C ASP A 223 -0.63 9.97 15.55
N LEU A 224 -0.55 10.28 16.85
CA LEU A 224 -1.47 9.80 17.88
C LEU A 224 -2.14 10.98 18.55
N LEU A 225 -3.45 11.09 18.36
CA LEU A 225 -4.31 12.03 19.05
C LEU A 225 -4.88 11.38 20.31
N MET A 226 -4.55 11.96 21.46
CA MET A 226 -5.03 11.51 22.76
C MET A 226 -5.97 12.55 23.36
N HIS A 227 -7.11 12.07 23.84
CA HIS A 227 -8.04 12.84 24.64
C HIS A 227 -7.71 12.63 26.11
N GLN A 228 -7.38 13.69 26.84
CA GLN A 228 -7.31 13.62 28.29
C GLN A 228 -8.44 14.45 28.88
N PHE A 229 -9.19 13.88 29.82
CA PHE A 229 -10.19 14.61 30.59
C PHE A 229 -9.54 15.08 31.88
N LEU A 230 -9.33 16.39 32.01
CA LEU A 230 -8.89 17.02 33.26
C LEU A 230 -9.91 18.12 33.58
N ASP A 231 -10.66 17.93 34.67
CA ASP A 231 -11.54 18.93 35.28
C ASP A 231 -12.40 19.71 34.27
N ASP A 232 -13.34 19.02 33.61
CA ASP A 232 -14.29 19.55 32.60
C ASP A 232 -13.68 20.20 31.35
N THR A 233 -12.35 20.20 31.20
CA THR A 233 -11.66 20.58 29.97
C THR A 233 -11.11 19.35 29.26
N LYS A 234 -11.22 19.32 27.93
CA LYS A 234 -10.60 18.30 27.06
C LYS A 234 -9.33 18.88 26.43
N PRO A 235 -8.17 18.92 27.10
CA PRO A 235 -6.92 19.12 26.38
C PRO A 235 -6.73 17.97 25.39
N LEU A 236 -6.48 18.33 24.14
CA LEU A 236 -6.14 17.42 23.06
C LEU A 236 -4.63 17.44 22.88
N TYR A 237 -4.02 16.26 22.99
CA TYR A 237 -2.58 16.09 22.80
C TYR A 237 -2.32 15.32 21.52
N LEU A 238 -1.48 15.88 20.65
CA LEU A 238 -1.06 15.25 19.41
C LEU A 238 0.42 14.90 19.49
N TYR A 239 0.71 13.61 19.55
CA TYR A 239 2.07 13.10 19.42
C TYR A 239 2.34 12.78 17.96
N ARG A 240 3.34 13.43 17.37
CA ARG A 240 3.64 13.29 15.95
C ARG A 240 4.72 12.27 15.69
N ASN A 241 4.59 11.53 14.59
CA ASN A 241 5.61 10.60 14.10
C ASN A 241 6.04 9.55 15.15
N LEU A 242 5.12 9.12 16.01
CA LEU A 242 5.38 8.00 16.93
C LEU A 242 5.60 6.72 16.14
N ILE A 243 6.44 5.86 16.68
CA ILE A 243 6.71 4.53 16.12
C ILE A 243 6.06 3.49 17.03
N TRP A 244 5.34 2.54 16.47
CA TRP A 244 4.79 1.42 17.21
C TRP A 244 4.84 0.13 16.41
N VAL A 245 4.62 -0.98 17.12
CA VAL A 245 4.58 -2.32 16.54
C VAL A 245 3.29 -3.02 16.94
N SER A 246 2.62 -3.61 15.95
CA SER A 246 1.46 -4.46 16.16
C SER A 246 1.72 -5.88 15.68
N ASP A 247 1.00 -6.83 16.27
CA ASP A 247 0.97 -8.21 15.82
C ASP A 247 0.04 -8.37 14.62
N ILE A 248 0.52 -8.98 13.56
CA ILE A 248 -0.16 -9.04 12.25
C ILE A 248 -1.39 -9.95 12.27
N GLU A 249 -1.39 -10.99 13.10
CA GLU A 249 -2.51 -11.94 13.18
C GLU A 249 -3.66 -11.34 13.97
N THR A 250 -3.33 -10.70 15.09
CA THR A 250 -4.34 -10.22 16.03
C THR A 250 -4.68 -8.73 15.82
N ASN A 251 -3.82 -7.99 15.11
CA ASN A 251 -3.77 -6.53 15.02
C ASN A 251 -3.62 -5.85 16.39
N THR A 252 -3.08 -6.57 17.39
CA THR A 252 -2.88 -6.08 18.77
C THR A 252 -1.66 -5.17 18.83
N LEU A 253 -1.77 -4.01 19.49
CA LEU A 253 -0.61 -3.20 19.85
C LEU A 253 0.32 -4.03 20.76
N LYS A 254 1.61 -4.08 20.44
CA LYS A 254 2.62 -4.73 21.29
C LYS A 254 3.44 -3.71 22.05
N HIS A 255 4.04 -2.78 21.32
CA HIS A 255 4.85 -1.72 21.92
C HIS A 255 4.68 -0.42 21.16
N ILE A 256 4.82 0.68 21.89
CA ILE A 256 4.93 2.02 21.35
C ILE A 256 6.23 2.63 21.86
N TYR A 257 6.95 3.30 20.96
CA TYR A 257 8.26 3.86 21.23
C TYR A 257 8.11 5.36 21.40
N PHE A 258 8.18 5.79 22.65
CA PHE A 258 8.30 7.20 23.01
C PHE A 258 9.77 7.53 23.21
N PRO A 259 10.35 8.40 22.39
CA PRO A 259 11.72 8.85 22.61
C PRO A 259 11.84 9.65 23.92
N PHE A 260 13.04 9.71 24.48
CA PHE A 260 13.31 10.32 25.79
C PHE A 260 12.83 11.78 25.81
N CYS A 261 11.91 12.15 26.70
CA CYS A 261 11.30 13.49 26.82
C CYS A 261 10.46 13.94 25.61
N HIS A 262 9.81 13.03 24.88
CA HIS A 262 8.94 13.42 23.76
C HIS A 262 7.68 14.15 24.27
N ILE A 263 7.53 15.42 23.89
CA ILE A 263 6.42 16.30 24.32
C ILE A 263 5.41 16.39 23.17
N PRO A 264 4.09 16.28 23.43
CA PRO A 264 3.08 16.42 22.39
C PRO A 264 2.85 17.88 21.98
N ASP A 265 2.22 18.10 20.83
CA ASP A 265 1.52 19.35 20.55
C ASP A 265 0.27 19.44 21.46
N VAL A 266 -0.07 20.66 21.90
CA VAL A 266 -1.34 20.94 22.58
C VAL A 266 -2.27 21.62 21.59
N LEU A 267 -3.45 21.03 21.39
CA LEU A 267 -4.46 21.53 20.45
C LEU A 267 -5.57 22.27 21.22
N ASP A 268 -6.07 23.37 20.63
CA ASP A 268 -7.33 23.97 21.05
C ASP A 268 -8.49 23.25 20.33
N PHE A 269 -9.48 22.79 21.11
CA PHE A 269 -10.71 22.23 20.56
C PHE A 269 -11.75 23.34 20.37
N TYR A 270 -12.08 23.64 19.12
CA TYR A 270 -13.19 24.54 18.78
C TYR A 270 -14.35 23.72 18.19
N PRO A 271 -15.43 23.44 18.96
CA PRO A 271 -16.55 22.61 18.50
C PRO A 271 -17.25 23.10 17.23
N GLN A 272 -17.06 24.38 16.87
CA GLN A 272 -17.78 25.06 15.79
C GLN A 272 -16.98 25.15 14.48
N ALA A 273 -15.68 24.80 14.48
CA ALA A 273 -14.79 25.04 13.33
C ALA A 273 -14.32 23.78 12.59
N GLU A 274 -14.61 22.57 13.11
CA GLU A 274 -14.09 21.29 12.59
C GLU A 274 -12.56 21.30 12.31
N GLN A 275 -11.82 22.19 12.96
CA GLN A 275 -10.39 22.39 12.73
C GLN A 275 -9.67 22.45 14.07
N GLU A 276 -8.80 21.48 14.28
CA GLU A 276 -7.84 21.46 15.36
C GLU A 276 -6.74 22.49 15.07
N LYS A 277 -6.55 23.46 15.98
CA LYS A 277 -5.45 24.42 15.88
C LYS A 277 -4.42 24.12 16.96
N ILE A 278 -3.15 24.10 16.56
CA ILE A 278 -2.04 23.93 17.50
C ILE A 278 -1.92 25.20 18.33
N LYS A 279 -2.19 25.08 19.63
CA LYS A 279 -2.00 26.12 20.63
C LYS A 279 -0.54 26.24 21.03
N TYR A 280 0.07 25.09 21.33
CA TYR A 280 1.47 24.99 21.68
C TYR A 280 2.12 23.87 20.88
N SER A 281 3.11 24.22 20.06
CA SER A 281 3.86 23.23 19.31
C SER A 281 4.88 22.51 20.18
N SER A 282 5.02 21.21 19.95
CA SER A 282 6.05 20.36 20.48
C SER A 282 7.43 20.97 20.20
N GLN A 283 8.29 20.90 21.20
CA GLN A 283 9.70 21.23 21.07
C GLN A 283 10.54 20.05 20.56
N SER A 284 9.91 18.91 20.26
CA SER A 284 10.54 17.67 19.81
C SER A 284 10.03 17.28 18.43
N THR A 285 10.94 17.05 17.49
CA THR A 285 10.62 16.44 16.20
C THR A 285 11.29 15.08 16.05
N ILE A 286 10.59 14.11 15.47
CA ILE A 286 11.11 12.77 15.18
C ILE A 286 11.27 12.65 13.67
N HIS A 287 12.48 12.29 13.24
CA HIS A 287 12.86 12.08 11.85
C HIS A 287 13.29 10.62 11.68
N LEU A 288 12.54 9.87 10.88
CA LEU A 288 12.93 8.51 10.50
C LEU A 288 14.14 8.60 9.57
N LEU A 289 15.22 7.90 9.90
CA LEU A 289 16.42 7.85 9.06
C LEU A 289 16.40 6.64 8.12
N THR A 290 15.81 5.53 8.58
CA THR A 290 15.77 4.31 7.77
C THR A 290 14.73 4.39 6.66
N GLN A 291 15.11 3.96 5.46
CA GLN A 291 14.15 3.72 4.38
C GLN A 291 13.56 2.31 4.52
N PRO A 292 12.27 2.09 4.22
CA PRO A 292 11.63 0.77 4.33
C PRO A 292 12.40 -0.39 3.66
N LYS A 293 13.08 -0.11 2.54
CA LYS A 293 13.86 -1.10 1.78
C LYS A 293 15.16 -1.55 2.45
N ASP A 294 15.64 -0.79 3.43
CA ASP A 294 16.93 -1.03 4.10
C ASP A 294 16.78 -1.71 5.47
N ILE A 295 15.55 -1.98 5.90
CA ILE A 295 15.27 -2.55 7.22
C ILE A 295 15.46 -4.07 7.16
N ILE A 296 16.70 -4.50 7.44
CA ILE A 296 17.02 -5.92 7.64
C ILE A 296 16.90 -6.30 9.13
N ARG A 297 17.07 -5.33 10.03
CA ARG A 297 17.07 -5.56 11.49
C ARG A 297 16.74 -4.36 12.36
N TYR A 298 16.98 -3.14 11.86
CA TYR A 298 16.93 -1.97 12.72
C TYR A 298 16.10 -0.85 12.12
N ILE A 299 15.35 -0.17 12.98
CA ILE A 299 14.71 1.11 12.67
C ILE A 299 15.53 2.19 13.37
N ASP A 300 16.24 2.98 12.58
CA ASP A 300 17.02 4.14 13.00
C ASP A 300 16.17 5.42 12.83
N PHE A 301 16.11 6.21 13.89
CA PHE A 301 15.46 7.51 13.86
C PHE A 301 16.21 8.52 14.73
N GLU A 302 16.07 9.79 14.39
CA GLU A 302 16.65 10.90 15.11
C GLU A 302 15.55 11.75 15.73
N GLN A 303 15.73 12.14 16.97
CA GLN A 303 14.90 13.11 17.63
C GLN A 303 15.67 14.41 17.78
N THR A 304 15.07 15.52 17.38
CA THR A 304 15.64 16.86 17.56
C THR A 304 14.80 17.67 18.54
N TYR A 305 15.47 18.24 19.54
CA TYR A 305 14.92 19.11 20.57
C TYR A 305 15.29 20.55 20.32
N CYS A 306 14.31 21.45 20.27
CA CYS A 306 14.54 22.88 20.31
C CYS A 306 14.34 23.40 21.73
N TYR A 307 15.33 24.10 22.30
CA TYR A 307 15.20 24.75 23.61
C TYR A 307 15.78 26.16 23.58
N LYS A 308 15.35 27.01 24.52
CA LYS A 308 15.88 28.36 24.67
C LYS A 308 16.96 28.39 25.73
N GLN A 309 18.11 28.98 25.41
CA GLN A 309 19.17 29.29 26.36
C GLN A 309 19.60 30.74 26.15
N GLN A 310 19.32 31.61 27.13
CA GLN A 310 19.69 33.04 27.09
C GLN A 310 19.30 33.70 25.75
N ASP A 311 18.00 33.68 25.45
CA ASP A 311 17.36 34.20 24.23
C ASP A 311 17.76 33.57 22.88
N ASN A 312 18.72 32.65 22.86
CA ASN A 312 19.07 31.89 21.67
C ASN A 312 18.33 30.54 21.62
N LYS A 313 17.87 30.17 20.42
CA LYS A 313 17.41 28.80 20.16
C LYS A 313 18.61 27.87 20.02
N LYS A 314 18.58 26.76 20.73
CA LYS A 314 19.57 25.67 20.67
C LYS A 314 18.87 24.37 20.30
N TYR A 315 19.65 23.47 19.71
CA TYR A 315 19.18 22.18 19.26
C TYR A 315 19.98 21.05 19.91
N LEU A 316 19.29 20.00 20.37
CA LEU A 316 19.90 18.75 20.80
C LEU A 316 19.33 17.62 19.93
N SER A 317 20.19 16.84 19.28
CA SER A 317 19.77 15.70 18.47
C SER A 317 20.23 14.40 19.10
N ILE A 318 19.30 13.46 19.27
CA ILE A 318 19.54 12.13 19.84
C ILE A 318 19.16 11.10 18.79
N ARG A 319 20.05 10.14 18.52
CA ARG A 319 19.80 9.04 17.60
C ARG A 319 19.42 7.78 18.35
N TYR A 320 18.40 7.11 17.84
CA TYR A 320 17.85 5.90 18.39
C TYR A 320 17.89 4.79 17.35
N LYS A 321 17.91 3.57 17.88
CA LYS A 321 17.94 2.35 17.10
C LYS A 321 17.07 1.30 17.76
N ILE A 322 16.01 0.87 17.09
CA ILE A 322 15.12 -0.19 17.56
C ILE A 322 15.52 -1.49 16.86
N ASP A 323 15.81 -2.56 17.62
CA ASP A 323 15.99 -3.91 17.05
C ASP A 323 14.61 -4.50 16.77
N THR A 324 14.35 -4.90 15.52
CA THR A 324 13.04 -5.37 15.04
C THR A 324 12.88 -6.90 15.12
N ARG A 325 13.82 -7.59 15.78
CA ARG A 325 13.79 -9.05 15.98
C ARG A 325 12.94 -9.48 17.17
#